data_AF-A0A1H8UHX9-F1
#
_entry.id   AF-A0A1H8UHX9-F1
#
_cell.length_a   1.000
_cell.length_b   1.000
_cell.length_c   1.000
_cell.angle_alpha   90.00
_cell.angle_beta   90.00
_cell.angle_gamma   90.00
#
_symmetry.space_group_name_H-M   'P 1'
#
loop_
_entity.id
_entity.type
_entity.pdbx_description
1 polymer ?
#
loop_
_entity_poly.entity_id
_entity_poly.type
_entity_poly.pdbx_seq_one_letter_code
_entity_poly.pdbx_strand_id
1 'polypeptide(L)'
;MARAQGARAQMALAFETTYGTPPASGFTRIPFASTSLGAEQPLQTSELLGYGRDPLAPIKDAVTADGDVVIPIDARAFGFWLKAAFGAPTTTGTAAPYAHEFHSGSWALPSFSIETGMPEVPRYAMYSGCKLDSLGWQMARSGLLTATARIVAQGEEVATSTQAGSPAELSLVRFGHFNGSVMRNGTAIGDIVSADINYANNLDRVETIRADGKIAGVDPSLAALTGSVGVRFSDQTLVSQAINGEACELEFSYALASGESLTVTAHSVYLPVPRVEVSGPQGVQATFDWQAAKDATAGRMATVTLVNDMESL
;
A
#
# COMPACT_ATOMS: atom_id res chain seq x y z
N MET A 1 29.56 -18.52 -13.27
CA MET A 1 28.85 -17.40 -12.59
C MET A 1 27.41 -17.81 -12.39
N ALA A 2 26.92 -17.86 -11.16
CA ALA A 2 25.49 -18.06 -10.91
C ALA A 2 24.73 -16.82 -11.40
N ARG A 3 23.53 -17.03 -11.96
CA ARG A 3 22.64 -15.95 -12.37
C ARG A 3 21.49 -15.93 -11.37
N ALA A 4 21.16 -14.76 -10.82
CA ALA A 4 20.02 -14.61 -9.93
C ALA A 4 18.70 -14.84 -10.69
N GLN A 5 17.79 -15.57 -10.05
CA GLN A 5 16.44 -15.84 -10.54
C GLN A 5 15.41 -15.18 -9.60
N GLY A 6 14.49 -14.39 -10.16
CA GLY A 6 13.42 -13.75 -9.39
C GLY A 6 12.55 -14.73 -8.61
N ALA A 7 12.38 -15.97 -9.09
CA ALA A 7 11.64 -17.02 -8.40
C ALA A 7 12.26 -17.44 -7.04
N ARG A 8 13.53 -17.12 -6.80
CA ARG A 8 14.25 -17.38 -5.55
C ARG A 8 14.48 -16.11 -4.74
N ALA A 9 13.97 -14.98 -5.19
CA ALA A 9 14.02 -13.75 -4.44
C ALA A 9 13.19 -13.88 -3.16
N GLN A 10 13.67 -13.23 -2.10
CA GLN A 10 13.05 -13.26 -0.79
C GLN A 10 12.80 -11.84 -0.32
N MET A 11 11.71 -11.65 0.43
CA MET A 11 11.40 -10.39 1.08
C MET A 11 11.07 -10.66 2.54
N ALA A 12 11.69 -9.90 3.43
CA ALA A 12 11.43 -9.95 4.86
C ALA A 12 11.10 -8.55 5.38
N LEU A 13 10.12 -8.44 6.27
CA LEU A 13 9.66 -7.17 6.84
C LEU A 13 9.68 -7.23 8.36
N ALA A 14 10.16 -6.17 9.01
CA ALA A 14 10.06 -5.96 10.45
C ALA A 14 9.74 -4.50 10.77
N PHE A 15 8.94 -4.23 11.80
CA PHE A 15 8.70 -2.87 12.26
C PHE A 15 9.86 -2.34 13.11
N GLU A 16 10.23 -1.09 12.89
CA GLU A 16 11.32 -0.43 13.61
C GLU A 16 10.83 0.13 14.94
N THR A 17 11.70 0.08 15.96
CA THR A 17 11.49 0.81 17.22
C THR A 17 12.00 2.24 17.13
N THR A 18 13.03 2.47 16.31
CA THR A 18 13.64 3.78 16.03
C THR A 18 13.76 3.95 14.52
N TYR A 19 13.24 5.07 14.01
CA TYR A 19 13.26 5.37 12.57
C TYR A 19 14.65 5.23 11.97
N GLY A 20 14.77 4.46 10.89
CA GLY A 20 16.02 4.28 10.15
C GLY A 20 16.96 3.23 10.73
N THR A 21 16.57 2.58 11.83
CA THR A 21 17.38 1.55 12.50
C THR A 21 16.74 0.17 12.34
N PRO A 22 17.27 -0.69 11.44
CA PRO A 22 16.76 -2.04 11.26
C PRO A 22 16.74 -2.84 12.57
N PRO A 23 15.64 -3.54 12.88
CA PRO A 23 15.60 -4.44 14.04
C PRO A 23 16.63 -5.56 13.91
N ALA A 24 17.16 -6.05 15.03
CA ALA A 24 18.03 -7.23 15.02
C ALA A 24 17.24 -8.56 14.84
N SER A 25 15.93 -8.53 15.05
CA SER A 25 15.03 -9.70 15.00
C SER A 25 13.59 -9.25 14.78
N GLY A 26 12.66 -10.19 14.58
CA GLY A 26 11.24 -9.90 14.37
C GLY A 26 10.83 -9.77 12.90
N PHE A 27 11.72 -10.16 11.99
CA PHE A 27 11.41 -10.25 10.58
C PHE A 27 10.43 -11.38 10.28
N THR A 28 9.46 -11.07 9.43
CA THR A 28 8.51 -12.02 8.87
C THR A 28 8.71 -12.10 7.36
N ARG A 29 8.65 -13.29 6.79
CA ARG A 29 8.77 -13.47 5.33
C ARG A 29 7.46 -13.04 4.67
N ILE A 30 7.53 -12.03 3.81
CA ILE A 30 6.35 -11.46 3.15
C ILE A 30 6.27 -11.95 1.70
N PRO A 31 5.10 -12.42 1.23
CA PRO A 31 4.89 -12.75 -0.15
C PRO A 31 4.79 -11.48 -1.01
N PHE A 32 5.42 -11.48 -2.18
CA PHE A 32 5.38 -10.38 -3.14
C PHE A 32 5.38 -10.92 -4.57
N ALA A 33 4.83 -10.15 -5.50
CA ALA A 33 4.82 -10.43 -6.93
C ALA A 33 5.95 -9.69 -7.66
N SER A 34 6.23 -8.45 -7.27
CA SER A 34 7.33 -7.64 -7.79
C SER A 34 7.74 -6.56 -6.79
N THR A 35 8.95 -6.02 -6.97
CA THR A 35 9.47 -4.88 -6.21
C THR A 35 10.34 -4.02 -7.12
N SER A 36 10.18 -2.70 -7.05
CA SER A 36 11.09 -1.72 -7.66
C SER A 36 11.90 -0.93 -6.62
N LEU A 37 11.76 -1.27 -5.33
CA LEU A 37 12.47 -0.64 -4.23
C LEU A 37 13.99 -0.62 -4.50
N GLY A 38 14.58 0.57 -4.43
CA GLY A 38 16.01 0.76 -4.70
C GLY A 38 16.50 2.12 -4.25
N ALA A 39 17.79 2.21 -3.92
CA ALA A 39 18.47 3.48 -3.71
C ALA A 39 19.11 4.00 -5.01
N GLU A 40 18.92 5.28 -5.29
CA GLU A 40 19.53 6.01 -6.39
C GLU A 40 20.37 7.17 -5.86
N GLN A 41 21.49 7.42 -6.53
CA GLN A 41 22.37 8.54 -6.25
C GLN A 41 22.88 9.11 -7.58
N PRO A 42 22.30 10.23 -8.06
CA PRO A 42 22.70 10.79 -9.35
C PRO A 42 24.11 11.40 -9.29
N LEU A 43 24.70 11.52 -10.48
CA LEU A 43 25.99 12.17 -10.69
C LEU A 43 25.76 13.57 -11.26
N GLN A 44 26.33 14.58 -10.62
CA GLN A 44 26.32 15.96 -11.12
C GLN A 44 27.58 16.22 -11.94
N THR A 45 27.39 16.76 -13.14
CA THR A 45 28.49 17.16 -14.03
C THR A 45 29.28 18.29 -13.39
N SER A 46 30.61 18.19 -13.43
CA SER A 46 31.50 19.24 -12.96
C SER A 46 31.25 20.56 -13.72
N GLU A 47 31.01 21.64 -12.98
CA GLU A 47 30.85 23.00 -13.49
C GLU A 47 32.18 23.72 -13.79
N LEU A 48 33.32 23.13 -13.45
CA LEU A 48 34.64 23.75 -13.58
C LEU A 48 35.04 24.00 -15.04
N LEU A 49 35.37 25.25 -15.35
CA LEU A 49 35.83 25.70 -16.67
C LEU A 49 37.36 25.80 -16.74
N GLY A 50 37.94 25.66 -17.94
CA GLY A 50 39.38 25.87 -18.18
C GLY A 50 40.25 24.61 -18.14
N TYR A 51 39.67 23.42 -17.97
CA TYR A 51 40.40 22.14 -17.92
C TYR A 51 40.47 21.38 -19.26
N GLY A 52 40.12 22.05 -20.38
CA GLY A 52 40.12 21.45 -21.72
C GLY A 52 38.72 21.11 -22.22
N ARG A 53 38.65 20.26 -23.26
CA ARG A 53 37.39 19.87 -23.93
C ARG A 53 36.75 18.63 -23.30
N ASP A 54 37.53 17.81 -22.60
CA ASP A 54 37.05 16.60 -21.94
C ASP A 54 36.43 16.94 -20.57
N PRO A 55 35.28 16.33 -20.21
CA PRO A 55 34.61 16.61 -18.94
C PRO A 55 35.41 16.07 -17.76
N LEU A 56 35.37 16.80 -16.64
CA LEU A 56 35.96 16.35 -15.38
C LEU A 56 35.07 15.32 -14.67
N ALA A 57 35.64 14.65 -13.68
CA ALA A 57 34.94 13.66 -12.87
C ALA A 57 33.69 14.29 -12.21
N PRO A 58 32.52 13.64 -12.31
CA PRO A 58 31.31 14.12 -11.68
C PRO A 58 31.35 13.94 -10.16
N ILE A 59 30.51 14.69 -9.46
CA ILE A 59 30.28 14.54 -8.01
C ILE A 59 28.97 13.80 -7.75
N LYS A 60 28.85 13.16 -6.59
CA LYS A 60 27.65 12.46 -6.17
C LYS A 60 26.65 13.42 -5.51
N ASP A 61 25.37 13.24 -5.83
CA ASP A 61 24.28 14.01 -5.22
C ASP A 61 23.71 13.31 -3.96
N ALA A 62 22.61 13.85 -3.42
CA ALA A 62 21.82 13.23 -2.37
C ALA A 62 21.30 11.83 -2.77
N VAL A 63 21.09 10.97 -1.77
CA VAL A 63 20.59 9.61 -1.93
C VAL A 63 19.08 9.60 -1.76
N THR A 64 18.37 9.05 -2.73
CA THR A 64 16.93 8.74 -2.62
C THR A 64 16.74 7.24 -2.55
N ALA A 65 15.81 6.76 -1.73
CA ALA A 65 15.45 5.35 -1.68
C ALA A 65 13.93 5.21 -1.63
N ASP A 66 13.35 4.65 -2.68
CA ASP A 66 11.91 4.46 -2.80
C ASP A 66 11.57 3.43 -3.87
N GLY A 67 10.28 3.12 -3.96
CA GLY A 67 9.75 2.25 -4.99
C GLY A 67 8.44 1.62 -4.56
N ASP A 68 7.97 0.70 -5.39
CA ASP A 68 6.70 0.02 -5.23
C ASP A 68 6.94 -1.46 -4.95
N VAL A 69 6.07 -2.04 -4.12
CA VAL A 69 5.98 -3.49 -3.93
C VAL A 69 4.57 -3.93 -4.28
N VAL A 70 4.45 -4.87 -5.21
CA VAL A 70 3.17 -5.50 -5.54
C VAL A 70 3.00 -6.74 -4.69
N ILE A 71 1.95 -6.76 -3.87
CA ILE A 71 1.70 -7.80 -2.86
C ILE A 71 0.31 -8.40 -3.03
N PRO A 72 0.14 -9.71 -2.76
CA PRO A 72 -1.19 -10.31 -2.74
C PRO A 72 -2.01 -9.78 -1.56
N ILE A 73 -3.32 -9.68 -1.75
CA ILE A 73 -4.25 -9.44 -0.63
C ILE A 73 -4.60 -10.80 -0.02
N ASP A 74 -4.06 -11.06 1.16
CA ASP A 74 -4.23 -12.31 1.90
C ASP A 74 -4.59 -12.04 3.37
N ALA A 75 -5.17 -13.03 4.05
CA ALA A 75 -5.66 -12.84 5.40
C ALA A 75 -4.55 -12.62 6.45
N ARG A 76 -3.29 -12.97 6.17
CA ARG A 76 -2.20 -12.94 7.16
C ARG A 76 -1.18 -11.84 6.87
N ALA A 77 -0.49 -11.89 5.74
CA ALA A 77 0.60 -10.97 5.46
C ALA A 77 0.11 -9.56 5.11
N PHE A 78 -1.10 -9.41 4.54
CA PHE A 78 -1.68 -8.09 4.25
C PHE A 78 -1.85 -7.21 5.49
N GLY A 79 -2.04 -7.80 6.68
CA GLY A 79 -2.14 -7.06 7.93
C GLY A 79 -0.90 -6.23 8.28
N PHE A 80 0.30 -6.67 7.87
CA PHE A 80 1.53 -5.87 8.03
C PHE A 80 1.50 -4.61 7.17
N TRP A 81 0.98 -4.70 5.94
CA TRP A 81 0.82 -3.55 5.05
C TRP A 81 -0.27 -2.58 5.54
N LEU A 82 -1.37 -3.12 6.07
CA LEU A 82 -2.39 -2.30 6.74
C LEU A 82 -1.83 -1.57 7.96
N LYS A 83 -1.01 -2.24 8.77
CA LYS A 83 -0.34 -1.61 9.91
C LYS A 83 0.64 -0.53 9.48
N ALA A 84 1.36 -0.73 8.37
CA ALA A 84 2.22 0.30 7.79
C ALA A 84 1.44 1.50 7.25
N ALA A 85 0.25 1.28 6.68
CA ALA A 85 -0.58 2.33 6.09
C ALA A 85 -1.36 3.15 7.13
N PHE A 86 -1.96 2.49 8.13
CA PHE A 86 -2.91 3.09 9.06
C PHE A 86 -2.37 3.23 10.50
N GLY A 87 -1.29 2.53 10.84
CA GLY A 87 -0.79 2.39 12.20
C GLY A 87 -1.24 1.09 12.89
N ALA A 88 -0.92 0.96 14.17
CA ALA A 88 -1.25 -0.25 14.93
C ALA A 88 -2.77 -0.47 15.01
N PRO A 89 -3.27 -1.68 14.73
CA PRO A 89 -4.69 -1.97 14.84
C PRO A 89 -5.13 -2.07 16.30
N THR A 90 -6.44 -1.89 16.52
CA THR A 90 -7.10 -2.39 17.71
C THR A 90 -7.51 -3.84 17.48
N THR A 91 -6.83 -4.78 18.14
CA THR A 91 -7.15 -6.21 18.06
C THR A 91 -8.16 -6.60 19.13
N THR A 92 -9.18 -7.37 18.75
CA THR A 92 -10.16 -7.97 19.66
C THR A 92 -10.30 -9.48 19.38
N GLY A 93 -10.78 -10.21 20.39
CA GLY A 93 -10.86 -11.67 20.37
C GLY A 93 -10.02 -12.29 21.49
N THR A 94 -10.52 -13.36 22.11
CA THR A 94 -9.80 -14.12 23.16
C THR A 94 -9.16 -15.40 22.61
N ALA A 95 -9.54 -15.79 21.40
CA ALA A 95 -8.99 -16.90 20.62
C ALA A 95 -9.30 -16.62 19.14
N ALA A 96 -8.58 -17.29 18.23
CA ALA A 96 -8.82 -17.18 16.80
C ALA A 96 -10.28 -17.54 16.41
N PRO A 97 -10.88 -16.82 15.45
CA PRO A 97 -10.30 -15.69 14.72
C PRO A 97 -10.30 -14.39 15.53
N TYR A 98 -9.26 -13.58 15.33
CA TYR A 98 -9.12 -12.24 15.88
C TYR A 98 -9.65 -11.21 14.87
N ALA A 99 -10.15 -10.08 15.37
CA ALA A 99 -10.57 -8.94 14.55
C ALA A 99 -9.65 -7.75 14.80
N HIS A 100 -8.98 -7.29 13.75
CA HIS A 100 -8.06 -6.16 13.75
C HIS A 100 -8.70 -4.96 13.06
N GLU A 101 -8.96 -3.89 13.81
CA GLU A 101 -9.53 -2.66 13.27
C GLU A 101 -8.43 -1.58 13.11
N PHE A 102 -8.27 -1.09 11.88
CA PHE A 102 -7.33 -0.03 11.50
C PHE A 102 -8.10 1.26 11.17
N HIS A 103 -7.62 2.41 11.65
CA HIS A 103 -8.29 3.70 11.47
C HIS A 103 -7.43 4.65 10.64
N SER A 104 -8.07 5.37 9.71
CA SER A 104 -7.41 6.47 8.98
C SER A 104 -7.11 7.67 9.89
N GLY A 105 -6.07 8.42 9.55
CA GLY A 105 -5.80 9.73 10.17
C GLY A 105 -4.83 9.71 11.36
N SER A 106 -4.09 8.60 11.56
CA SER A 106 -2.99 8.57 12.52
C SER A 106 -1.83 9.46 12.05
N TRP A 107 -1.34 10.32 12.95
CA TRP A 107 -0.10 11.08 12.74
C TRP A 107 1.17 10.25 13.03
N ALA A 108 1.03 9.18 13.81
CA ALA A 108 2.12 8.31 14.21
C ALA A 108 2.07 7.02 13.36
N LEU A 109 2.59 7.12 12.13
CA LEU A 109 2.76 5.95 11.27
C LEU A 109 4.05 5.22 11.63
N PRO A 110 4.02 3.89 11.78
CA PRO A 110 5.20 3.10 12.12
C PRO A 110 6.17 3.10 10.94
N SER A 111 7.47 3.20 11.23
CA SER A 111 8.48 2.83 10.24
C SER A 111 8.77 1.35 10.32
N PHE A 112 9.26 0.81 9.21
CA PHE A 112 9.62 -0.59 9.08
C PHE A 112 10.89 -0.71 8.24
N SER A 113 11.50 -1.89 8.26
CA SER A 113 12.61 -2.25 7.40
C SER A 113 12.22 -3.41 6.51
N ILE A 114 12.66 -3.36 5.26
CA ILE A 114 12.48 -4.44 4.28
C ILE A 114 13.86 -4.94 3.87
N GLU A 115 14.07 -6.25 3.94
CA GLU A 115 15.20 -6.89 3.24
C GLU A 115 14.70 -7.52 1.95
N THR A 116 15.34 -7.20 0.82
CA THR A 116 15.23 -8.00 -0.41
C THR A 116 16.49 -8.82 -0.63
N GLY A 117 16.32 -10.13 -0.73
CA GLY A 117 17.42 -11.09 -0.84
C GLY A 117 17.45 -11.79 -2.20
N MET A 118 18.64 -11.87 -2.80
CA MET A 118 18.93 -12.72 -3.96
C MET A 118 20.00 -13.75 -3.55
N PRO A 119 19.63 -14.96 -3.11
CA PRO A 119 20.59 -15.91 -2.56
C PRO A 119 21.65 -16.41 -3.55
N GLU A 120 21.31 -16.47 -4.84
CA GLU A 120 22.19 -17.02 -5.89
C GLU A 120 23.33 -16.06 -6.27
N VAL A 121 23.11 -14.76 -6.09
CA VAL A 121 24.12 -13.70 -6.22
C VAL A 121 24.03 -12.91 -4.93
N PRO A 122 24.81 -13.27 -3.89
CA PRO A 122 24.57 -12.88 -2.50
C PRO A 122 24.46 -11.36 -2.33
N ARG A 123 23.23 -10.87 -2.47
CA ARG A 123 22.84 -9.48 -2.39
C ARG A 123 21.58 -9.43 -1.54
N TYR A 124 21.76 -8.89 -0.34
CA TYR A 124 20.70 -8.68 0.63
C TYR A 124 20.64 -7.18 0.87
N ALA A 125 19.69 -6.52 0.22
CA ALA A 125 19.47 -5.09 0.31
C ALA A 125 18.48 -4.81 1.44
N MET A 126 18.95 -4.22 2.53
CA MET A 126 18.16 -3.76 3.66
C MET A 126 17.78 -2.31 3.46
N TYR A 127 16.48 -2.05 3.34
CA TYR A 127 15.90 -0.73 3.31
C TYR A 127 15.44 -0.37 4.72
N SER A 128 16.01 0.70 5.29
CA SER A 128 15.63 1.17 6.63
C SER A 128 14.82 2.46 6.55
N GLY A 129 14.06 2.76 7.60
CA GLY A 129 13.20 3.94 7.68
C GLY A 129 12.10 3.94 6.64
N CYS A 130 11.60 2.77 6.23
CA CYS A 130 10.51 2.67 5.29
C CYS A 130 9.22 3.20 5.94
N LYS A 131 8.51 4.07 5.23
CA LYS A 131 7.12 4.44 5.50
C LYS A 131 6.28 4.22 4.24
N LEU A 132 5.02 3.83 4.44
CA LEU A 132 4.09 3.56 3.35
C LEU A 132 3.39 4.85 2.94
N ASP A 133 3.61 5.27 1.70
CA ASP A 133 3.02 6.48 1.11
C ASP A 133 1.60 6.23 0.60
N SER A 134 1.42 5.18 -0.19
CA SER A 134 0.09 4.78 -0.66
C SER A 134 -0.07 3.27 -0.73
N LEU A 135 -1.31 2.82 -0.54
CA LEU A 135 -1.75 1.44 -0.72
C LEU A 135 -2.99 1.45 -1.60
N GLY A 136 -2.88 0.86 -2.79
CA GLY A 136 -3.99 0.83 -3.74
C GLY A 136 -4.17 -0.53 -4.41
N TRP A 137 -5.40 -0.87 -4.73
CA TRP A 137 -5.76 -2.07 -5.47
C TRP A 137 -7.08 -1.91 -6.22
N GLN A 138 -7.33 -2.85 -7.11
CA GLN A 138 -8.55 -2.89 -7.92
C GLN A 138 -9.34 -4.15 -7.61
N MET A 139 -10.65 -4.00 -7.49
CA MET A 139 -11.65 -5.06 -7.60
C MET A 139 -12.10 -5.16 -9.05
N ALA A 140 -12.05 -6.37 -9.62
CA ALA A 140 -12.50 -6.66 -10.97
C ALA A 140 -13.18 -8.03 -11.00
N ARG A 141 -13.84 -8.39 -12.11
CA ARG A 141 -14.49 -9.71 -12.24
C ARG A 141 -13.53 -10.90 -12.21
N SER A 142 -12.28 -10.72 -12.62
CA SER A 142 -11.29 -11.78 -12.82
C SER A 142 -9.88 -11.26 -12.66
N GLY A 143 -8.93 -12.16 -12.39
CA GLY A 143 -7.52 -11.83 -12.19
C GLY A 143 -7.04 -12.26 -10.81
N LEU A 144 -5.80 -11.90 -10.50
CA LEU A 144 -5.25 -12.05 -9.17
C LEU A 144 -5.47 -10.74 -8.40
N LEU A 145 -6.05 -10.83 -7.21
CA LEU A 145 -6.21 -9.68 -6.35
C LEU A 145 -4.86 -9.33 -5.70
N THR A 146 -4.29 -8.21 -6.12
CA THR A 146 -3.02 -7.67 -5.63
C THR A 146 -3.16 -6.20 -5.30
N ALA A 147 -2.42 -5.75 -4.29
CA ALA A 147 -2.24 -4.34 -3.97
C ALA A 147 -0.84 -3.87 -4.35
N THR A 148 -0.72 -2.58 -4.63
CA THR A 148 0.55 -1.89 -4.80
C THR A 148 0.78 -1.02 -3.57
N ALA A 149 1.88 -1.28 -2.87
CA ALA A 149 2.35 -0.47 -1.76
C ALA A 149 3.50 0.42 -2.24
N ARG A 150 3.31 1.74 -2.20
CA ARG A 150 4.35 2.72 -2.50
C ARG A 150 5.10 3.07 -1.22
N ILE A 151 6.42 3.01 -1.26
CA ILE A 151 7.27 3.08 -0.07
C ILE A 151 8.32 4.18 -0.26
N VAL A 152 8.53 4.97 0.79
CA VAL A 152 9.67 5.87 0.92
C VAL A 152 10.58 5.34 2.03
N ALA A 153 11.84 5.07 1.71
CA ALA A 153 12.85 4.61 2.66
C ALA A 153 13.87 5.71 2.97
N GLN A 154 14.51 5.61 4.13
CA GLN A 154 15.61 6.50 4.48
C GLN A 154 16.86 6.18 3.66
N GLY A 155 17.11 4.90 3.40
CA GLY A 155 18.26 4.47 2.61
C GLY A 155 18.32 2.95 2.46
N GLU A 156 19.35 2.51 1.75
CA GLU A 156 19.64 1.11 1.47
C GLU A 156 21.05 0.76 1.97
N GLU A 157 21.17 -0.40 2.61
CA GLU A 157 22.46 -1.03 2.90
C GLU A 157 22.51 -2.44 2.33
N VAL A 158 23.62 -2.80 1.70
CA VAL A 158 23.76 -4.05 0.95
C VAL A 158 24.76 -4.95 1.65
N ALA A 159 24.31 -6.15 2.00
CA ALA A 159 25.15 -7.20 2.55
C ALA A 159 25.25 -8.42 1.62
N THR A 160 26.26 -9.25 1.88
CA THR A 160 26.46 -10.55 1.22
C THR A 160 25.80 -11.72 1.96
N SER A 161 25.19 -11.45 3.13
CA SER A 161 24.39 -12.39 3.92
C SER A 161 23.13 -11.70 4.42
N THR A 162 22.07 -12.47 4.64
CA THR A 162 20.83 -11.95 5.24
C THR A 162 21.09 -11.38 6.63
N GLN A 163 20.54 -10.20 6.89
CA GLN A 163 20.44 -9.58 8.20
C GLN A 163 19.08 -9.88 8.86
N ALA A 164 18.06 -10.25 8.06
CA ALA A 164 16.75 -10.69 8.56
C ALA A 164 16.77 -12.08 9.23
N GLY A 165 17.86 -12.84 9.06
CA GLY A 165 18.02 -14.16 9.64
C GLY A 165 17.19 -15.22 8.91
N SER A 166 16.47 -16.06 9.66
CA SER A 166 15.56 -17.08 9.10
C SER A 166 14.13 -16.75 9.50
N PRO A 167 13.50 -15.77 8.83
CA PRO A 167 12.18 -15.30 9.20
C PRO A 167 11.13 -16.40 9.02
N ALA A 168 10.12 -16.40 9.89
CA ALA A 168 9.00 -17.31 9.79
C ALA A 168 8.23 -17.09 8.48
N GLU A 169 7.80 -18.17 7.85
CA GLU A 169 6.98 -18.13 6.64
C GLU A 169 5.50 -18.20 7.00
N LEU A 170 4.74 -17.19 6.56
CA LEU A 170 3.29 -17.19 6.68
C LEU A 170 2.69 -18.06 5.58
N SER A 171 1.85 -19.04 5.94
CA SER A 171 1.09 -19.76 4.91
C SER A 171 0.06 -18.82 4.29
N LEU A 172 0.10 -18.72 2.97
CA LEU A 172 -0.67 -17.75 2.21
C LEU A 172 -2.16 -18.12 2.15
N VAL A 173 -3.03 -17.19 2.58
CA VAL A 173 -4.49 -17.36 2.56
C VAL A 173 -5.11 -16.23 1.73
N ARG A 174 -5.12 -16.39 0.40
CA ARG A 174 -5.50 -15.30 -0.53
C ARG A 174 -6.99 -15.05 -0.59
N PHE A 175 -7.36 -13.77 -0.61
CA PHE A 175 -8.66 -13.36 -1.10
C PHE A 175 -8.67 -13.37 -2.63
N GLY A 176 -9.81 -13.76 -3.21
CA GLY A 176 -10.06 -13.66 -4.65
C GLY A 176 -11.06 -12.56 -4.96
N HIS A 177 -11.06 -12.07 -6.20
CA HIS A 177 -12.09 -11.14 -6.66
C HIS A 177 -13.51 -11.68 -6.55
N PHE A 178 -13.68 -13.00 -6.73
CA PHE A 178 -14.97 -13.68 -6.59
C PHE A 178 -15.55 -13.59 -5.18
N ASN A 179 -14.70 -13.39 -4.18
CA ASN A 179 -15.09 -13.22 -2.78
C ASN A 179 -15.51 -11.79 -2.44
N GLY A 180 -15.42 -10.88 -3.41
CA GLY A 180 -15.64 -9.44 -3.23
C GLY A 180 -17.11 -9.05 -3.20
N SER A 181 -17.45 -8.08 -2.37
CA SER A 181 -18.73 -7.38 -2.35
C SER A 181 -18.48 -5.88 -2.23
N VAL A 182 -19.39 -5.08 -2.80
CA VAL A 182 -19.39 -3.63 -2.63
C VAL A 182 -20.79 -3.18 -2.24
N MET A 183 -20.88 -2.45 -1.14
CA MET A 183 -22.14 -1.94 -0.60
C MET A 183 -22.12 -0.43 -0.51
N ARG A 184 -23.29 0.16 -0.68
CA ARG A 184 -23.59 1.56 -0.39
C ARG A 184 -24.63 1.63 0.71
N ASN A 185 -24.32 2.31 1.82
CA ASN A 185 -25.24 2.45 2.96
C ASN A 185 -25.85 1.09 3.38
N GLY A 186 -25.01 0.05 3.47
CA GLY A 186 -25.42 -1.33 3.81
C GLY A 186 -26.21 -2.09 2.74
N THR A 187 -26.43 -1.51 1.54
CA THR A 187 -27.13 -2.18 0.43
C THR A 187 -26.16 -2.48 -0.71
N ALA A 188 -26.18 -3.68 -1.26
CA ALA A 188 -25.31 -4.05 -2.38
C ALA A 188 -25.54 -3.13 -3.59
N ILE A 189 -24.46 -2.62 -4.18
CA ILE A 189 -24.52 -1.89 -5.44
C ILE A 189 -24.58 -2.92 -6.56
N GLY A 190 -25.68 -2.95 -7.31
CA GLY A 190 -25.85 -3.87 -8.44
C GLY A 190 -24.89 -3.57 -9.60
N ASP A 191 -24.55 -4.61 -10.37
CA ASP A 191 -23.82 -4.53 -11.64
C ASP A 191 -22.48 -3.77 -11.63
N ILE A 192 -21.70 -3.88 -10.55
CA ILE A 192 -20.32 -3.37 -10.53
C ILE A 192 -19.43 -4.17 -11.48
N VAL A 193 -18.70 -3.44 -12.32
CA VAL A 193 -17.72 -3.97 -13.27
C VAL A 193 -16.32 -3.94 -12.66
N SER A 194 -16.00 -2.83 -11.99
CA SER A 194 -14.73 -2.63 -11.28
C SER A 194 -14.90 -1.61 -10.15
N ALA A 195 -14.04 -1.73 -9.14
CA ALA A 195 -13.86 -0.69 -8.13
C ALA A 195 -12.38 -0.54 -7.80
N ASP A 196 -11.85 0.67 -7.94
CA ASP A 196 -10.50 1.01 -7.53
C ASP A 196 -10.53 1.63 -6.15
N ILE A 197 -9.53 1.31 -5.33
CA ILE A 197 -9.36 1.83 -3.98
C ILE A 197 -7.91 2.26 -3.85
N ASN A 198 -7.67 3.49 -3.40
CA ASN A 198 -6.34 4.00 -3.12
C ASN A 198 -6.36 4.86 -1.84
N TYR A 199 -5.66 4.37 -0.82
CA TYR A 199 -5.37 5.14 0.39
C TYR A 199 -3.96 5.75 0.28
N ALA A 200 -3.84 7.06 0.47
CA ALA A 200 -2.57 7.78 0.45
C ALA A 200 -2.38 8.56 1.75
N ASN A 201 -1.21 8.40 2.37
CA ASN A 201 -0.73 9.21 3.50
C ASN A 201 -0.11 10.54 3.04
N ASN A 202 0.16 10.69 1.74
CA ASN A 202 0.74 11.88 1.11
C ASN A 202 1.99 12.33 1.87
N LEU A 203 2.97 11.43 1.95
CA LEU A 203 4.14 11.61 2.78
C LEU A 203 5.01 12.76 2.28
N ASP A 204 5.43 13.62 3.20
CA ASP A 204 6.39 14.69 2.95
C ASP A 204 7.80 14.25 3.36
N ARG A 205 8.78 14.42 2.45
CA ARG A 205 10.16 13.99 2.68
C ARG A 205 10.93 15.11 3.37
N VAL A 206 11.56 14.78 4.50
CA VAL A 206 12.36 15.74 5.26
C VAL A 206 13.81 15.71 4.76
N GLU A 207 14.09 16.52 3.73
CA GLU A 207 15.38 16.58 3.02
C GLU A 207 16.36 17.57 3.68
N THR A 208 16.76 17.30 4.93
CA THR A 208 17.76 18.12 5.62
C THR A 208 19.19 17.74 5.22
N ILE A 209 20.13 18.68 5.35
CA ILE A 209 21.56 18.42 5.14
C ILE A 209 22.06 17.42 6.18
N ARG A 210 22.47 16.23 5.71
CA ARG A 210 23.11 15.19 6.52
C ARG A 210 24.42 14.75 5.88
N ALA A 211 25.37 14.33 6.71
CA ALA A 211 26.68 13.86 6.25
C ALA A 211 26.59 12.58 5.38
N ASP A 212 25.51 11.82 5.52
CA ASP A 212 25.24 10.59 4.75
C ASP A 212 24.41 10.83 3.48
N GLY A 213 23.96 12.07 3.24
CA GLY A 213 23.15 12.43 2.07
C GLY A 213 21.75 11.79 2.03
N LYS A 214 21.29 11.18 3.13
CA LYS A 214 19.97 10.55 3.26
C LYS A 214 18.91 11.54 3.74
N ILE A 215 17.64 11.20 3.56
CA ILE A 215 16.54 11.97 4.18
C ILE A 215 16.56 11.83 5.72
N ALA A 216 16.17 12.88 6.44
CA ALA A 216 16.12 12.83 7.91
C ALA A 216 14.89 12.08 8.43
N GLY A 217 13.81 12.11 7.67
CA GLY A 217 12.52 11.60 8.08
C GLY A 217 11.51 11.68 6.94
N VAL A 218 10.34 11.15 7.23
CA VAL A 218 9.19 11.21 6.34
C VAL A 218 7.97 11.45 7.21
N ASP A 219 7.26 12.55 6.99
CA ASP A 219 6.15 12.99 7.82
C ASP A 219 4.82 12.82 7.07
N PRO A 220 3.78 12.23 7.69
CA PRO A 220 2.47 12.14 7.05
C PRO A 220 1.85 13.52 6.90
N SER A 221 1.16 13.74 5.77
CA SER A 221 0.34 14.92 5.56
C SER A 221 -1.15 14.58 5.54
N LEU A 222 -1.98 15.39 4.88
CA LEU A 222 -3.41 15.14 4.79
C LEU A 222 -3.66 13.84 4.01
N ALA A 223 -4.10 12.80 4.71
CA ALA A 223 -4.45 11.53 4.09
C ALA A 223 -5.64 11.66 3.13
N ALA A 224 -5.66 10.85 2.08
CA ALA A 224 -6.73 10.77 1.10
C ALA A 224 -7.14 9.32 0.86
N LEU A 225 -8.45 9.08 0.72
CA LEU A 225 -8.99 7.81 0.24
C LEU A 225 -9.85 8.11 -0.99
N THR A 226 -9.40 7.62 -2.13
CA THR A 226 -9.99 7.89 -3.44
C THR A 226 -10.10 6.60 -4.25
N GLY A 227 -10.88 6.66 -5.32
CA GLY A 227 -10.99 5.52 -6.22
C GLY A 227 -11.98 5.78 -7.34
N SER A 228 -12.32 4.70 -8.05
CA SER A 228 -13.35 4.70 -9.07
C SER A 228 -14.33 3.56 -8.81
N VAL A 229 -15.60 3.72 -9.15
CA VAL A 229 -16.53 2.58 -9.29
C VAL A 229 -17.15 2.64 -10.68
N GLY A 230 -16.94 1.58 -11.46
CA GLY A 230 -17.61 1.35 -12.73
C GLY A 230 -18.86 0.50 -12.51
N VAL A 231 -20.03 1.03 -12.84
CA VAL A 231 -21.32 0.32 -12.78
C VAL A 231 -21.94 0.21 -14.16
N ARG A 232 -22.68 -0.87 -14.42
CA ARG A 232 -23.67 -0.81 -15.51
C ARG A 232 -24.82 0.06 -15.07
N PHE A 233 -25.27 0.91 -15.99
CA PHE A 233 -26.33 1.87 -15.74
C PHE A 233 -27.69 1.15 -15.65
N SER A 234 -28.02 0.65 -14.47
CA SER A 234 -29.28 -0.05 -14.18
C SER A 234 -30.31 0.85 -13.50
N ASP A 235 -29.88 1.87 -12.75
CA ASP A 235 -30.73 2.86 -12.09
C ASP A 235 -30.10 4.27 -12.03
N GLN A 236 -30.85 5.24 -11.51
CA GLN A 236 -30.39 6.62 -11.32
C GLN A 236 -29.85 6.89 -9.90
N THR A 237 -29.79 5.91 -9.02
CA THR A 237 -29.53 6.09 -7.58
C THR A 237 -28.19 6.80 -7.32
N LEU A 238 -27.12 6.34 -7.99
CA LEU A 238 -25.79 6.95 -7.87
C LEU A 238 -25.70 8.31 -8.57
N VAL A 239 -26.45 8.51 -9.67
CA VAL A 239 -26.52 9.79 -10.38
C VAL A 239 -27.25 10.84 -9.55
N SER A 240 -28.41 10.51 -8.98
CA SER A 240 -29.16 11.41 -8.12
C SER A 240 -28.34 11.82 -6.90
N GLN A 241 -27.61 10.87 -6.29
CA GLN A 241 -26.70 11.17 -5.19
C GLN A 241 -25.59 12.15 -5.62
N ALA A 242 -24.95 11.89 -6.76
CA ALA A 242 -23.91 12.76 -7.29
C ALA A 242 -24.43 14.18 -7.58
N ILE A 243 -25.65 14.31 -8.12
CA ILE A 243 -26.31 15.61 -8.37
C ILE A 243 -26.62 16.34 -7.06
N ASN A 244 -27.10 15.62 -6.05
CA ASN A 244 -27.46 16.21 -4.76
C ASN A 244 -26.23 16.55 -3.90
N GLY A 245 -25.05 16.01 -4.23
CA GLY A 245 -23.84 16.18 -3.44
C GLY A 245 -23.91 15.49 -2.07
N GLU A 246 -24.75 14.47 -1.93
CA GLU A 246 -24.94 13.75 -0.68
C GLU A 246 -23.81 12.75 -0.45
N ALA A 247 -23.33 12.69 0.79
CA ALA A 247 -22.37 11.67 1.21
C ALA A 247 -23.05 10.29 1.31
N CYS A 248 -22.31 9.23 1.00
CA CYS A 248 -22.69 7.85 1.33
C CYS A 248 -21.54 7.10 1.98
N GLU A 249 -21.86 6.02 2.68
CA GLU A 249 -20.87 5.02 3.04
C GLU A 249 -20.64 4.08 1.86
N LEU A 250 -19.38 3.82 1.52
CA LEU A 250 -19.00 2.71 0.65
C LEU A 250 -18.24 1.66 1.45
N GLU A 251 -18.66 0.41 1.32
CA GLU A 251 -17.98 -0.73 1.90
C GLU A 251 -17.45 -1.63 0.78
N PHE A 252 -16.18 -2.01 0.86
CA PHE A 252 -15.54 -3.00 0.01
C PHE A 252 -15.11 -4.18 0.88
N SER A 253 -15.69 -5.35 0.66
CA SER A 253 -15.44 -6.51 1.52
C SER A 253 -15.03 -7.74 0.72
N TYR A 254 -14.22 -8.60 1.34
CA TYR A 254 -13.85 -9.93 0.87
C TYR A 254 -14.05 -10.93 2.00
N ALA A 255 -14.66 -12.07 1.72
CA ALA A 255 -14.86 -13.12 2.70
C ALA A 255 -14.53 -14.52 2.14
N LEU A 256 -13.77 -15.29 2.92
CA LEU A 256 -13.49 -16.69 2.62
C LEU A 256 -14.49 -17.59 3.36
N ALA A 257 -14.78 -18.76 2.78
CA ALA A 257 -15.66 -19.75 3.41
C ALA A 257 -15.09 -20.32 4.72
N SER A 258 -13.77 -20.20 4.93
CA SER A 258 -13.05 -20.57 6.14
C SER A 258 -13.22 -19.58 7.30
N GLY A 259 -13.79 -18.39 7.05
CA GLY A 259 -14.15 -17.40 8.08
C GLY A 259 -13.28 -16.13 8.11
N GLU A 260 -12.16 -16.10 7.38
CA GLU A 260 -11.36 -14.88 7.24
C GLU A 260 -12.07 -13.84 6.37
N SER A 261 -11.93 -12.57 6.74
CA SER A 261 -12.53 -11.47 6.00
C SER A 261 -11.69 -10.21 6.04
N LEU A 262 -11.78 -9.42 4.99
CA LEU A 262 -11.22 -8.07 4.90
C LEU A 262 -12.35 -7.12 4.50
N THR A 263 -12.60 -6.09 5.30
CA THR A 263 -13.60 -5.05 5.01
C THR A 263 -12.95 -3.69 5.07
N VAL A 264 -13.17 -2.87 4.04
CA VAL A 264 -12.75 -1.47 3.97
C VAL A 264 -14.00 -0.62 3.88
N THR A 265 -14.25 0.16 4.92
CA THR A 265 -15.39 1.08 5.01
C THR A 265 -14.89 2.51 4.85
N ALA A 266 -15.34 3.17 3.79
CA ALA A 266 -15.20 4.61 3.58
C ALA A 266 -16.49 5.30 4.06
N HIS A 267 -16.40 6.04 5.17
CA HIS A 267 -17.58 6.47 5.93
C HIS A 267 -18.39 7.57 5.23
N SER A 268 -17.72 8.53 4.60
CA SER A 268 -18.36 9.67 3.91
C SER A 268 -17.76 9.87 2.53
N VAL A 269 -18.36 9.27 1.51
CA VAL A 269 -17.93 9.31 0.12
C VAL A 269 -18.80 10.23 -0.71
N TYR A 270 -18.14 11.05 -1.52
CA TYR A 270 -18.76 11.93 -2.51
C TYR A 270 -18.51 11.41 -3.92
N LEU A 271 -19.55 11.45 -4.74
CA LEU A 271 -19.54 11.00 -6.13
C LEU A 271 -19.61 12.23 -7.04
N PRO A 272 -18.72 12.40 -8.02
CA PRO A 272 -18.90 13.40 -9.05
C PRO A 272 -20.04 13.00 -10.00
N VAL A 273 -20.68 13.98 -10.62
CA VAL A 273 -21.69 13.70 -11.66
C VAL A 273 -20.99 13.01 -12.83
N PRO A 274 -21.35 11.75 -13.15
CA PRO A 274 -20.65 10.99 -14.16
C PRO A 274 -21.06 11.46 -15.55
N ARG A 275 -20.19 11.25 -16.53
CA ARG A 275 -20.63 11.28 -17.94
C ARG A 275 -21.22 9.92 -18.29
N VAL A 276 -22.52 9.89 -18.56
CA VAL A 276 -23.21 8.67 -19.04
C VAL A 276 -23.19 8.71 -20.57
N GLU A 277 -22.27 7.97 -21.19
CA GLU A 277 -22.12 7.93 -22.64
C GLU A 277 -22.76 6.68 -23.26
N VAL A 278 -23.51 6.86 -24.35
CA VAL A 278 -24.02 5.75 -25.18
C VAL A 278 -23.10 5.56 -26.37
N SER A 279 -22.12 4.66 -26.22
CA SER A 279 -21.04 4.46 -27.20
C SER A 279 -21.37 3.44 -28.30
N GLY A 280 -22.52 2.77 -28.24
CA GLY A 280 -22.92 1.75 -29.21
C GLY A 280 -24.12 0.92 -28.74
N PRO A 281 -24.40 -0.22 -29.40
CA PRO A 281 -25.58 -1.06 -29.10
C PRO A 281 -25.44 -1.91 -27.82
N GLN A 282 -24.34 -1.78 -27.08
CA GLN A 282 -24.09 -2.52 -25.84
C GLN A 282 -24.65 -1.78 -24.61
N GLY A 283 -24.60 -2.44 -23.44
CA GLY A 283 -25.03 -1.84 -22.17
C GLY A 283 -24.22 -0.59 -21.83
N VAL A 284 -24.91 0.44 -21.33
CA VAL A 284 -24.31 1.70 -20.88
C VAL A 284 -23.61 1.49 -19.55
N GLN A 285 -22.41 2.05 -19.42
CA GLN A 285 -21.64 2.05 -18.17
C GLN A 285 -21.40 3.50 -17.72
N ALA A 286 -21.36 3.69 -16.41
CA ALA A 286 -20.98 4.94 -15.80
C ALA A 286 -19.85 4.68 -14.79
N THR A 287 -18.84 5.55 -14.82
CA THR A 287 -17.73 5.54 -13.87
C THR A 287 -17.86 6.73 -12.95
N PHE A 288 -17.70 6.50 -11.65
CA PHE A 288 -17.72 7.52 -10.61
C PHE A 288 -16.37 7.56 -9.91
N ASP A 289 -15.60 8.63 -10.14
CA ASP A 289 -14.29 8.86 -9.50
C ASP A 289 -14.49 9.46 -8.11
N TRP A 290 -14.77 8.59 -7.16
CA TRP A 290 -15.23 8.95 -5.83
C TRP A 290 -14.08 9.41 -4.92
N GLN A 291 -14.44 10.22 -3.92
CA GLN A 291 -13.51 10.70 -2.91
C GLN A 291 -14.15 10.63 -1.53
N ALA A 292 -13.42 10.10 -0.55
CA ALA A 292 -13.87 10.06 0.83
C ALA A 292 -13.43 11.32 1.59
N ALA A 293 -14.22 11.69 2.60
CA ALA A 293 -13.92 12.74 3.56
C ALA A 293 -14.01 12.18 4.98
N LYS A 294 -13.55 12.97 5.95
CA LYS A 294 -13.74 12.67 7.36
C LYS A 294 -15.24 12.70 7.69
N ASP A 295 -15.76 11.59 8.19
CA ASP A 295 -17.11 11.55 8.73
C ASP A 295 -17.17 12.22 10.12
N ALA A 296 -18.22 12.98 10.36
CA ALA A 296 -18.39 13.74 11.61
C ALA A 296 -18.73 12.84 12.80
N THR A 297 -19.38 11.70 12.56
CA THR A 297 -19.84 10.77 13.60
C THR A 297 -18.74 9.77 13.98
N ALA A 298 -18.15 9.11 12.99
CA ALA A 298 -17.04 8.17 13.17
C ALA A 298 -15.72 8.87 13.52
N GLY A 299 -15.63 10.18 13.22
CA GLY A 299 -14.45 11.00 13.50
C GLY A 299 -13.24 10.66 12.63
N ARG A 300 -13.44 9.92 11.54
CA ARG A 300 -12.39 9.36 10.67
C ARG A 300 -12.91 9.21 9.24
N MET A 301 -12.01 9.06 8.27
CA MET A 301 -12.35 8.88 6.86
C MET A 301 -12.66 7.41 6.53
N ALA A 302 -11.86 6.49 7.07
CA ALA A 302 -11.95 5.07 6.75
C ALA A 302 -11.71 4.17 7.97
N THR A 303 -12.26 2.96 7.89
CA THR A 303 -11.97 1.85 8.80
C THR A 303 -11.70 0.60 7.99
N VAL A 304 -10.61 -0.08 8.30
CA VAL A 304 -10.29 -1.38 7.71
C VAL A 304 -10.37 -2.42 8.81
N THR A 305 -11.15 -3.47 8.60
CA THR A 305 -11.26 -4.60 9.52
C THR A 305 -10.73 -5.85 8.84
N LEU A 306 -9.69 -6.44 9.44
CA LEU A 306 -9.13 -7.73 9.02
C LEU A 306 -9.46 -8.77 10.09
N VAL A 307 -10.14 -9.84 9.70
CA VAL A 307 -10.43 -10.99 10.55
C VAL A 307 -9.59 -12.17 10.07
N ASN A 308 -8.74 -12.70 10.95
CA ASN A 308 -7.84 -13.81 10.63
C ASN A 308 -7.49 -14.64 11.89
N ASP A 309 -6.57 -15.57 11.77
CA ASP A 309 -6.11 -16.45 12.84
C ASP A 309 -4.85 -15.94 13.58
N MET A 310 -4.38 -14.73 13.29
CA MET A 310 -3.16 -14.17 13.89
C MET A 310 -3.51 -13.23 15.04
N GLU A 311 -2.93 -13.46 16.22
CA GLU A 311 -3.17 -12.58 17.38
C GLU A 311 -2.51 -11.20 17.22
N SER A 312 -1.38 -11.16 16.50
CA SER A 312 -0.58 -9.95 16.33
C SER A 312 -0.13 -9.76 14.89
N LEU A 313 -0.07 -8.48 14.48
CA LEU A 313 0.40 -7.96 13.19
C LEU A 313 1.53 -6.96 13.41
#